data_AF-A0A4Y3KLV8-F1
#
_entry.id   AF-A0A4Y3KLV8-F1
#
_cell.length_a   1.000
_cell.length_b   1.000
_cell.length_c   1.000
_cell.angle_alpha   90.00
_cell.angle_beta   90.00
_cell.angle_gamma   90.00
#
_symmetry.space_group_name_H-M   'P 1'
#
loop_
_entity.id
_entity.type
_entity.pdbx_description
1 polymer ?
#
loop_
_entity_poly.entity_id
_entity_poly.type
_entity_poly.pdbx_seq_one_letter_code
_entity_poly.pdbx_strand_id
1 'polypeptide(L)'
;MWDAIVLAGGAGRRLGGPEAGVVKPEVVVAGRALVDHALAAVAQARTRVLVAPDALARPDVPTTLEDPPLGGPVAGIAAGLALLEGLEEEREHGAADVVVVLACDVPRAGLVVGALVAAAQDPGVDGARLVDDEGHPQHLVAAYRRTALVRALAALRAGADDADDVAADHRAPAHDRGVRGASVRRLVATLRLADVPDPGGAAADADTWPAIHRLDAELASAAPDRRGETRTTERADAHPEGGTIREAHSEPRERHE
;
A
#
# COMPACT_ATOMS: atom_id res chain seq x y z
N MET A 1 6.44 -9.12 11.46
CA MET A 1 6.87 -8.72 10.10
C MET A 1 5.77 -9.14 9.13
N TRP A 2 5.45 -8.34 8.12
CA TRP A 2 4.31 -8.56 7.22
C TRP A 2 4.66 -8.13 5.79
N ASP A 3 4.00 -8.71 4.81
CA ASP A 3 4.10 -8.30 3.40
C ASP A 3 2.85 -7.57 2.96
N ALA A 4 2.88 -6.97 1.77
CA ALA A 4 1.75 -6.25 1.21
C ALA A 4 1.51 -6.58 -0.26
N ILE A 5 0.23 -6.58 -0.63
CA ILE A 5 -0.27 -6.64 -2.00
C ILE A 5 -1.11 -5.38 -2.24
N VAL A 6 -0.71 -4.56 -3.20
CA VAL A 6 -1.44 -3.36 -3.64
C VAL A 6 -2.11 -3.65 -4.98
N LEU A 7 -3.43 -3.59 -5.04
CA LEU A 7 -4.23 -3.82 -6.24
C LEU A 7 -4.46 -2.51 -6.99
N ALA A 8 -3.94 -2.40 -8.21
CA ALA A 8 -4.04 -1.22 -9.07
C ALA A 8 -4.66 -1.51 -10.46
N GLY A 9 -5.46 -2.57 -10.59
CA GLY A 9 -6.15 -2.93 -11.84
C GLY A 9 -7.50 -2.23 -12.09
N GLY A 10 -7.86 -1.19 -11.32
CA GLY A 10 -9.18 -0.56 -11.40
C GLY A 10 -9.42 0.18 -12.72
N ALA A 11 -10.45 -0.22 -13.48
CA ALA A 11 -10.76 0.36 -14.80
C ALA A 11 -11.27 1.81 -14.78
N GLY A 12 -11.42 2.47 -13.62
CA GLY A 12 -11.77 3.89 -13.55
C GLY A 12 -13.08 4.29 -14.24
N ARG A 13 -14.04 3.37 -14.42
CA ARG A 13 -15.26 3.60 -15.23
C ARG A 13 -16.01 4.87 -14.83
N ARG A 14 -16.09 5.15 -13.53
CA ARG A 14 -16.76 6.32 -12.94
C ARG A 14 -15.99 7.64 -13.13
N LEU A 15 -14.74 7.57 -13.57
CA LEU A 15 -13.89 8.71 -13.94
C LEU A 15 -13.87 8.95 -15.45
N GLY A 16 -14.66 8.21 -16.23
CA GLY A 16 -14.63 8.20 -17.70
C GLY A 16 -13.83 7.03 -18.29
N GLY A 17 -13.10 6.28 -17.46
CA GLY A 17 -12.34 5.10 -17.85
C GLY A 17 -11.22 5.38 -18.85
N PRO A 18 -10.63 4.32 -19.44
CA PRO A 18 -9.55 4.45 -20.42
C PRO A 18 -10.00 5.15 -21.70
N GLU A 19 -11.29 5.08 -22.04
CA GLU A 19 -11.89 5.76 -23.21
C GLU A 19 -11.77 7.29 -23.11
N ALA A 20 -11.82 7.83 -21.88
CA ALA A 20 -11.56 9.24 -21.60
C ALA A 20 -10.06 9.53 -21.34
N GLY A 21 -9.17 8.57 -21.56
CA GLY A 21 -7.74 8.68 -21.28
C GLY A 21 -7.39 8.65 -19.79
N VAL A 22 -8.31 8.24 -18.91
CA VAL A 22 -8.08 8.21 -17.47
C VAL A 22 -7.50 6.87 -17.04
N VAL A 23 -6.31 6.92 -16.46
CA VAL A 23 -5.66 5.79 -15.78
C VAL A 23 -5.80 5.99 -14.28
N LYS A 24 -6.81 5.37 -13.65
CA LYS A 24 -7.19 5.62 -12.25
C LYS A 24 -5.99 5.57 -11.29
N PRO A 25 -5.09 4.56 -11.31
CA PRO A 25 -3.94 4.52 -10.41
C PRO A 25 -3.00 5.73 -10.49
N GLU A 26 -2.95 6.41 -11.64
CA GLU A 26 -2.14 7.61 -11.90
C GLU A 26 -2.87 8.92 -11.59
N VAL A 27 -4.14 8.86 -11.18
CA VAL A 27 -4.87 10.06 -10.74
C VAL A 27 -4.17 10.65 -9.51
N VAL A 28 -3.95 11.96 -9.54
CA VAL A 28 -3.22 12.68 -8.51
C VAL A 28 -4.16 13.22 -7.44
N VAL A 29 -3.83 12.96 -6.18
CA VAL A 29 -4.48 13.51 -4.97
C VAL A 29 -3.39 14.06 -4.06
N ALA A 30 -3.53 15.30 -3.60
CA ALA A 30 -2.56 16.02 -2.79
C ALA A 30 -1.12 15.96 -3.36
N GLY A 31 -1.00 16.09 -4.68
CA GLY A 31 0.29 16.08 -5.39
C GLY A 31 0.96 14.71 -5.53
N ARG A 32 0.28 13.60 -5.23
CA ARG A 32 0.79 12.23 -5.38
C ARG A 32 -0.23 11.32 -6.06
N ALA A 33 0.23 10.41 -6.92
CA ALA A 33 -0.64 9.44 -7.57
C ALA A 33 -1.30 8.48 -6.56
N LEU A 34 -2.51 8.01 -6.84
CA LEU A 34 -3.25 7.07 -5.99
C LEU A 34 -2.44 5.81 -5.66
N VAL A 35 -1.78 5.21 -6.67
CA VAL A 35 -0.89 4.05 -6.45
C VAL A 35 0.25 4.34 -5.50
N ASP A 36 0.83 5.55 -5.55
CA ASP A 36 1.93 5.95 -4.70
C ASP A 36 1.47 6.22 -3.26
N HIS A 37 0.22 6.65 -3.05
CA HIS A 37 -0.38 6.72 -1.70
C HIS A 37 -0.51 5.32 -1.08
N ALA A 38 -1.01 4.35 -1.84
CA ALA A 38 -1.15 2.97 -1.35
C ALA A 38 0.21 2.32 -1.07
N LEU A 39 1.21 2.49 -1.95
CA LEU A 39 2.57 1.99 -1.70
C LEU A 39 3.24 2.65 -0.49
N ALA A 40 2.97 3.94 -0.25
CA ALA A 40 3.45 4.63 0.94
C ALA A 40 2.77 4.13 2.23
N ALA A 41 1.46 3.80 2.17
CA ALA A 41 0.72 3.25 3.30
C ALA A 41 1.32 1.91 3.79
N VAL A 42 1.94 1.15 2.90
CA VAL A 42 2.59 -0.13 3.22
C VAL A 42 4.12 -0.08 3.22
N ALA A 43 4.72 1.10 3.40
CA ALA A 43 6.18 1.27 3.36
C ALA A 43 6.94 0.43 4.40
N GLN A 44 6.29 0.02 5.49
CA GLN A 44 6.87 -0.84 6.53
C GLN A 44 6.76 -2.34 6.23
N ALA A 45 6.11 -2.73 5.14
CA ALA A 45 6.07 -4.13 4.71
C ALA A 45 7.48 -4.61 4.35
N ARG A 46 7.78 -5.87 4.65
CA ARG A 46 9.03 -6.52 4.23
C ARG A 46 9.13 -6.58 2.70
N THR A 47 8.06 -7.02 2.05
CA THR A 47 7.91 -7.00 0.58
C THR A 47 6.59 -6.33 0.22
N ARG A 48 6.62 -5.48 -0.81
CA ARG A 48 5.44 -4.80 -1.36
C ARG A 48 5.30 -5.24 -2.80
N VAL A 49 4.24 -5.97 -3.11
CA VAL A 49 3.90 -6.36 -4.48
C VAL A 49 2.84 -5.42 -5.01
N LEU A 50 3.07 -4.91 -6.21
CA LEU A 50 2.07 -4.17 -6.99
C LEU A 50 1.40 -5.12 -7.97
N VAL A 51 0.06 -5.17 -7.96
CA VAL A 51 -0.73 -5.91 -8.93
C VAL A 51 -1.32 -4.93 -9.93
N ALA A 52 -0.64 -4.79 -11.07
CA ALA A 52 -0.92 -3.79 -12.10
C ALA A 52 -0.28 -4.19 -13.43
N PRO A 53 -0.76 -3.65 -14.57
CA PRO A 53 -0.03 -3.74 -15.83
C PRO A 53 1.38 -3.14 -15.72
N ASP A 54 2.34 -3.67 -16.49
CA ASP A 54 3.75 -3.23 -16.48
C ASP A 54 3.93 -1.73 -16.68
N ALA A 55 3.02 -1.07 -17.42
CA ALA A 55 3.03 0.37 -17.62
C ALA A 55 2.87 1.20 -16.33
N LEU A 56 2.40 0.58 -15.24
CA LEU A 56 2.23 1.20 -13.92
C LEU A 56 3.32 0.79 -12.91
N ALA A 57 4.28 -0.04 -13.32
CA ALA A 57 5.36 -0.50 -12.44
C ALA A 57 6.12 0.68 -11.83
N ARG A 58 6.62 0.48 -10.61
CA ARG A 58 7.46 1.45 -9.89
C ARG A 58 8.84 0.84 -9.64
N PRO A 59 9.92 1.66 -9.58
CA PRO A 59 11.24 1.17 -9.23
C PRO A 59 11.23 0.42 -7.90
N ASP A 60 11.94 -0.71 -7.85
CA ASP A 60 12.11 -1.55 -6.66
C ASP A 60 10.80 -2.08 -6.04
N VAL A 61 9.71 -2.09 -6.81
CA VAL A 61 8.43 -2.68 -6.42
C VAL A 61 8.12 -3.84 -7.38
N PRO A 62 8.31 -5.10 -6.94
CA PRO A 62 7.91 -6.27 -7.72
C PRO A 62 6.47 -6.13 -8.20
N THR A 63 6.28 -6.23 -9.51
CA THR A 63 5.00 -5.99 -10.16
C THR A 63 4.54 -7.26 -10.87
N THR A 64 3.26 -7.57 -10.75
CA THR A 64 2.60 -8.70 -11.42
C THR A 64 1.22 -8.28 -11.88
N LEU A 65 0.61 -9.06 -12.76
CA LEU A 65 -0.77 -8.91 -13.16
C LEU A 65 -1.38 -10.30 -13.25
N GLU A 66 -2.67 -10.44 -12.96
CA GLU A 66 -3.35 -11.69 -13.26
C GLU A 66 -3.32 -12.00 -14.76
N ASP A 67 -3.17 -13.27 -15.11
CA ASP A 67 -3.20 -13.77 -16.49
C ASP A 67 -4.30 -14.83 -16.61
N PRO A 68 -5.36 -14.61 -17.42
CA PRO A 68 -5.60 -13.44 -18.25
C PRO A 68 -6.00 -12.20 -17.43
N PRO A 69 -5.69 -10.98 -17.91
CA PRO A 69 -6.01 -9.74 -17.21
C PRO A 69 -7.52 -9.54 -17.07
N LEU A 70 -7.91 -8.64 -16.15
CA LEU A 70 -9.30 -8.31 -15.82
C LEU A 70 -10.02 -9.47 -15.12
N GLY A 71 -9.27 -10.26 -14.34
CA GLY A 71 -9.83 -11.36 -13.54
C GLY A 71 -10.54 -10.91 -12.27
N GLY A 72 -10.40 -9.63 -11.92
CA GLY A 72 -10.99 -9.02 -10.73
C GLY A 72 -10.09 -9.15 -9.49
N PRO A 73 -10.51 -8.58 -8.35
CA PRO A 73 -9.64 -8.43 -7.18
C PRO A 73 -9.12 -9.76 -6.61
N VAL A 74 -9.92 -10.83 -6.66
CA VAL A 74 -9.52 -12.15 -6.14
C VAL A 74 -8.43 -12.78 -7.01
N ALA A 75 -8.50 -12.62 -8.33
CA ALA A 75 -7.42 -13.02 -9.24
C ALA A 75 -6.14 -12.19 -9.00
N GLY A 76 -6.28 -10.88 -8.79
CA GLY A 76 -5.16 -10.03 -8.45
C GLY A 76 -4.48 -10.41 -7.12
N ILE A 77 -5.26 -10.75 -6.08
CA ILE A 77 -4.72 -11.26 -4.81
C ILE A 77 -3.96 -12.58 -5.03
N ALA A 78 -4.51 -13.49 -5.84
CA ALA A 78 -3.85 -14.75 -6.16
C ALA A 78 -2.51 -14.55 -6.89
N ALA A 79 -2.46 -13.65 -7.88
CA ALA A 79 -1.24 -13.29 -8.59
C ALA A 79 -0.20 -12.66 -7.63
N GLY A 80 -0.63 -11.73 -6.77
CA GLY A 80 0.23 -11.10 -5.78
C GLY A 80 0.83 -12.08 -4.76
N LEU A 81 0.04 -13.06 -4.30
CA LEU A 81 0.52 -14.11 -3.39
C LEU A 81 1.52 -15.04 -4.08
N ALA A 82 1.26 -15.43 -5.33
CA ALA A 82 2.18 -16.28 -6.09
C ALA A 82 3.54 -15.60 -6.31
N LEU A 83 3.55 -14.29 -6.59
CA LEU A 83 4.79 -13.53 -6.69
C LEU A 83 5.52 -13.43 -5.34
N LEU A 84 4.79 -13.22 -4.23
CA LEU A 84 5.40 -13.22 -2.89
C LEU A 84 6.06 -14.57 -2.57
N GLU A 85 5.42 -15.68 -2.93
CA GLU A 85 5.96 -17.04 -2.74
C GLU A 85 7.25 -17.25 -3.54
N GLY A 86 7.25 -16.91 -4.84
CA GLY A 86 8.47 -17.02 -5.66
C GLY A 86 9.64 -16.17 -5.15
N LEU A 87 9.38 -14.97 -4.63
CA LEU A 87 10.40 -14.10 -4.02
C LEU A 87 10.92 -14.64 -2.67
N GLU A 88 10.19 -15.53 -2.01
CA GLU A 88 10.60 -16.15 -0.74
C GLU A 88 11.47 -17.38 -0.94
N GLU A 89 11.27 -18.14 -2.01
CA GLU A 89 12.14 -19.27 -2.37
C GLU A 89 13.60 -18.83 -2.54
N GLU A 90 13.81 -17.57 -2.93
CA GLU A 90 15.13 -16.95 -3.08
C GLU A 90 15.73 -16.43 -1.75
N ARG A 91 14.98 -16.46 -0.64
CA ARG A 91 15.35 -15.83 0.64
C ARG A 91 15.64 -16.84 1.73
N GLU A 92 16.59 -16.48 2.58
CA GLU A 92 16.97 -17.28 3.76
C GLU A 92 15.96 -17.19 4.91
N HIS A 93 15.11 -16.15 4.91
CA HIS A 93 14.09 -15.91 5.94
C HIS A 93 12.72 -16.38 5.46
N GLY A 94 12.02 -17.17 6.28
CA GLY A 94 10.71 -17.74 5.97
C GLY A 94 9.59 -16.72 5.70
N ALA A 95 8.43 -17.21 5.26
CA ALA A 95 7.28 -16.41 4.89
C ALA A 95 6.77 -15.50 6.02
N ALA A 96 6.25 -14.31 5.66
CA ALA A 96 5.56 -13.47 6.62
C ALA A 96 4.15 -14.03 6.88
N ASP A 97 3.78 -14.14 8.16
CA ASP A 97 2.49 -14.70 8.58
C ASP A 97 1.29 -13.85 8.17
N VAL A 98 1.50 -12.55 7.96
CA VAL A 98 0.45 -11.57 7.63
C VAL A 98 0.75 -10.92 6.28
N VAL A 99 -0.31 -10.80 5.46
CA VAL A 99 -0.32 -10.06 4.20
C VAL A 99 -1.37 -8.96 4.28
N VAL A 100 -0.94 -7.72 4.13
CA VAL A 100 -1.82 -6.56 3.98
C VAL A 100 -2.27 -6.47 2.53
N VAL A 101 -3.58 -6.36 2.29
CA VAL A 101 -4.16 -6.17 0.95
C VAL A 101 -4.80 -4.79 0.90
N LEU A 102 -4.32 -3.94 0.00
CA LEU A 102 -4.85 -2.59 -0.25
C LEU A 102 -5.31 -2.43 -1.69
N ALA A 103 -6.51 -1.87 -1.90
CA ALA A 103 -6.85 -1.24 -3.16
C ALA A 103 -6.11 0.11 -3.28
N CYS A 104 -5.71 0.50 -4.50
CA CYS A 104 -4.96 1.75 -4.70
C CYS A 104 -5.79 3.02 -4.53
N ASP A 105 -7.12 2.92 -4.45
CA ASP A 105 -8.05 4.04 -4.48
C ASP A 105 -8.46 4.57 -3.12
N VAL A 106 -7.85 4.07 -2.04
CA VAL A 106 -8.04 4.54 -0.66
C VAL A 106 -6.79 5.28 -0.18
N PRO A 107 -6.57 6.54 -0.59
CA PRO A 107 -5.31 7.25 -0.33
C PRO A 107 -5.05 7.52 1.17
N ARG A 108 -6.06 7.32 2.01
CA ARG A 108 -5.99 7.47 3.47
C ARG A 108 -5.72 6.15 4.22
N ALA A 109 -5.55 5.02 3.52
CA ALA A 109 -5.38 3.70 4.13
C ALA A 109 -4.19 3.62 5.11
N GLY A 110 -3.16 4.46 4.95
CA GLY A 110 -2.02 4.53 5.87
C GLY A 110 -2.40 4.82 7.32
N LEU A 111 -3.56 5.44 7.57
CA LEU A 111 -4.08 5.71 8.91
C LEU A 111 -4.42 4.43 9.69
N VAL A 112 -4.71 3.32 9.00
CA VAL A 112 -5.28 2.11 9.62
C VAL A 112 -4.40 0.86 9.44
N VAL A 113 -3.40 0.87 8.56
CA VAL A 113 -2.52 -0.31 8.31
C VAL A 113 -1.91 -0.86 9.60
N GLY A 114 -1.41 0.01 10.49
CA GLY A 114 -0.83 -0.43 11.76
C GLY A 114 -1.84 -1.14 12.68
N ALA A 115 -3.07 -0.61 12.76
CA ALA A 115 -4.14 -1.20 13.57
C ALA A 115 -4.62 -2.54 12.98
N LEU A 116 -4.74 -2.64 11.65
CA LEU A 116 -5.09 -3.88 10.96
C LEU A 116 -4.05 -4.98 11.21
N VAL A 117 -2.77 -4.67 11.06
CA VAL A 117 -1.68 -5.61 11.30
C VAL A 117 -1.67 -6.07 12.76
N ALA A 118 -1.89 -5.17 13.72
CA ALA A 118 -1.96 -5.49 15.13
C ALA A 118 -3.14 -6.40 15.46
N ALA A 119 -4.34 -6.09 14.94
CA ALA A 119 -5.54 -6.91 15.15
C ALA A 119 -5.40 -8.31 14.53
N ALA A 120 -4.76 -8.42 13.36
CA ALA A 120 -4.50 -9.71 12.71
C ALA A 120 -3.54 -10.63 13.49
N GLN A 121 -2.83 -10.12 14.51
CA GLN A 121 -1.97 -10.95 15.38
C GLN A 121 -2.77 -11.83 16.35
N ASP A 122 -4.05 -11.52 16.62
CA ASP A 122 -4.88 -12.34 17.50
C ASP A 122 -4.96 -13.80 16.97
N PRO A 123 -4.56 -14.82 17.75
CA PRO A 123 -4.64 -16.24 17.35
C PRO A 123 -6.05 -16.72 17.00
N GLY A 124 -7.09 -16.05 17.51
CA GLY A 124 -8.49 -16.39 17.27
C GLY A 124 -9.01 -15.99 15.89
N VAL A 125 -8.32 -15.11 15.17
CA VAL A 125 -8.78 -14.56 13.89
C VAL A 125 -7.91 -14.99 12.73
N ASP A 126 -8.53 -15.11 11.55
CA ASP A 126 -7.87 -15.33 10.26
C ASP A 126 -7.39 -14.01 9.63
N GLY A 127 -7.71 -12.86 10.22
CA GLY A 127 -7.28 -11.54 9.78
C GLY A 127 -8.09 -10.40 10.42
N ALA A 128 -7.85 -9.19 9.94
CA ALA A 128 -8.58 -7.99 10.31
C ALA A 128 -8.92 -7.17 9.06
N ARG A 129 -10.04 -6.47 9.08
CA ARG A 129 -10.49 -5.58 7.99
C ARG A 129 -10.98 -4.26 8.54
N LEU A 130 -10.88 -3.22 7.73
CA LEU A 130 -11.51 -1.95 8.02
C LEU A 130 -13.04 -2.08 7.90
N VAL A 131 -13.75 -1.39 8.77
CA VAL A 131 -15.20 -1.18 8.69
C VAL A 131 -15.45 0.31 8.78
N ASP A 132 -16.14 0.87 7.79
CA ASP A 132 -16.48 2.29 7.77
C ASP A 132 -17.53 2.65 8.83
N ASP A 133 -17.81 3.94 8.97
CA ASP A 133 -18.75 4.48 9.96
C ASP A 133 -20.21 4.06 9.71
N GLU A 134 -20.54 3.64 8.49
CA GLU A 134 -21.83 3.01 8.18
C GLU A 134 -21.88 1.50 8.44
N GLY A 135 -20.77 0.90 8.89
CA GLY A 135 -20.69 -0.52 9.20
C GLY A 135 -20.41 -1.41 7.99
N HIS A 136 -20.01 -0.84 6.85
CA HIS A 136 -19.66 -1.63 5.67
C HIS A 136 -18.20 -2.12 5.74
N PRO A 137 -17.97 -3.42 5.56
CA PRO A 137 -16.63 -3.98 5.59
C PRO A 137 -15.85 -3.72 4.30
N GLN A 138 -14.65 -3.17 4.45
CA GLN A 138 -13.71 -2.89 3.37
C GLN A 138 -12.71 -4.04 3.22
N HIS A 139 -13.08 -5.05 2.44
CA HIS A 139 -12.29 -6.27 2.27
C HIS A 139 -10.96 -6.08 1.50
N LEU A 140 -10.75 -4.92 0.89
CA LEU A 140 -9.48 -4.54 0.25
C LEU A 140 -8.75 -3.46 1.05
N VAL A 141 -9.09 -3.30 2.32
CA VAL A 141 -8.33 -2.53 3.31
C VAL A 141 -8.20 -3.41 4.54
N ALA A 142 -7.35 -4.43 4.42
CA ALA A 142 -7.33 -5.55 5.34
C ALA A 142 -5.93 -6.15 5.53
N ALA A 143 -5.74 -6.83 6.66
CA ALA A 143 -4.57 -7.64 6.96
C ALA A 143 -5.01 -9.09 7.19
N TYR A 144 -4.56 -10.01 6.36
CA TYR A 144 -4.95 -11.42 6.44
C TYR A 144 -3.80 -12.27 6.95
N ARG A 145 -4.11 -13.30 7.75
CA ARG A 145 -3.17 -14.40 7.93
C ARG A 145 -2.98 -15.07 6.58
N ARG A 146 -1.73 -15.14 6.12
CA ARG A 146 -1.39 -15.65 4.79
C ARG A 146 -1.93 -17.06 4.59
N THR A 147 -1.71 -17.94 5.56
CA THR A 147 -2.14 -19.35 5.51
C THR A 147 -3.66 -19.48 5.36
N ALA A 148 -4.44 -18.64 6.04
CA ALA A 148 -5.88 -18.63 5.93
C ALA A 148 -6.36 -18.12 4.57
N LEU A 149 -5.71 -17.07 4.04
CA LEU A 149 -6.02 -16.51 2.72
C LEU A 149 -5.70 -17.50 1.58
N VAL A 150 -4.54 -18.17 1.64
CA VAL A 150 -4.15 -19.22 0.69
C VAL A 150 -5.13 -20.40 0.73
N ARG A 151 -5.51 -20.85 1.94
CA ARG A 151 -6.53 -21.91 2.11
C ARG A 151 -7.88 -21.50 1.51
N ALA A 152 -8.31 -20.25 1.70
CA ALA A 152 -9.56 -19.76 1.15
C ALA A 152 -9.55 -19.72 -0.39
N LEU A 153 -8.43 -19.30 -1.00
CA LEU A 153 -8.25 -19.39 -2.46
C LEU A 153 -8.30 -20.83 -2.97
N ALA A 154 -7.65 -21.77 -2.29
CA ALA A 154 -7.71 -23.19 -2.65
C ALA A 154 -9.14 -23.75 -2.57
N ALA A 155 -9.90 -23.36 -1.54
CA ALA A 155 -11.31 -23.77 -1.41
C ALA A 155 -12.21 -23.18 -2.52
N LEU A 156 -11.95 -21.95 -2.96
CA LEU A 156 -12.66 -21.37 -4.11
C LEU A 156 -12.40 -22.14 -5.40
N ARG A 157 -11.15 -22.54 -5.63
CA ARG A 157 -10.76 -23.33 -6.81
C ARG A 157 -11.47 -24.68 -6.82
N ALA A 158 -11.38 -25.42 -5.71
CA ALA A 158 -12.02 -26.73 -5.58
C ALA A 158 -13.55 -26.66 -5.76
N GLY A 159 -14.20 -25.65 -5.17
CA GLY A 159 -15.65 -25.47 -5.31
C GLY A 159 -16.12 -25.06 -6.72
N ALA A 160 -15.21 -24.63 -7.60
CA ALA A 160 -15.51 -24.37 -9.01
C ALA A 160 -15.35 -25.61 -9.89
N ASP A 161 -14.57 -26.61 -9.45
CA ASP A 161 -14.46 -27.90 -10.12
C ASP A 161 -15.65 -28.83 -9.79
N ASP A 162 -16.30 -28.61 -8.64
CA ASP A 162 -17.45 -29.40 -8.17
C ASP A 162 -18.83 -28.92 -8.68
N ALA A 163 -18.92 -27.72 -9.24
CA ALA A 163 -20.20 -27.11 -9.57
C ALA A 163 -20.49 -27.15 -11.09
N ASP A 164 -21.72 -27.53 -11.46
CA ASP A 164 -22.39 -27.21 -12.74
C ASP A 164 -22.63 -25.67 -12.88
N ASP A 165 -21.64 -24.86 -12.47
CA ASP A 165 -21.77 -23.42 -12.36
C ASP A 165 -21.70 -22.82 -13.77
N VAL A 166 -22.85 -22.36 -14.26
CA VAL A 166 -23.03 -21.72 -15.57
C VAL A 166 -22.20 -20.42 -15.70
N ALA A 167 -21.62 -19.93 -14.59
CA ALA A 167 -20.71 -18.80 -14.54
C ALA A 167 -19.21 -19.17 -14.55
N ALA A 168 -18.86 -20.45 -14.37
CA ALA A 168 -17.47 -20.89 -14.46
C ALA A 168 -17.04 -20.87 -15.93
N ASP A 169 -16.06 -20.01 -16.25
CA ASP A 169 -15.41 -20.03 -17.55
C ASP A 169 -14.54 -21.29 -17.65
N HIS A 170 -15.15 -22.40 -18.06
CA HIS A 170 -14.50 -23.71 -18.21
C HIS A 170 -13.36 -23.71 -19.26
N ARG A 171 -13.18 -22.59 -20.01
CA ARG A 171 -12.03 -22.36 -20.90
C ARG A 171 -10.85 -21.69 -20.21
N ALA A 172 -11.00 -21.18 -18.98
CA ALA A 172 -9.89 -20.61 -18.23
C ALA A 172 -8.85 -21.70 -17.87
N PRO A 173 -7.55 -21.33 -17.80
CA PRO A 173 -6.50 -22.20 -17.28
C PRO A 173 -6.88 -22.77 -15.91
N ALA A 174 -6.45 -24.02 -15.61
CA ALA A 174 -6.83 -24.71 -14.38
C ALA A 174 -6.48 -23.93 -13.09
N HIS A 175 -5.42 -23.11 -13.10
CA HIS A 175 -5.01 -22.30 -11.96
C HIS A 175 -5.94 -21.10 -11.67
N ASP A 176 -6.79 -20.71 -12.62
CA ASP A 176 -7.71 -19.56 -12.54
C ASP A 176 -9.17 -19.94 -12.25
N ARG A 177 -9.50 -21.23 -12.40
CA ARG A 177 -10.86 -21.73 -12.17
C ARG A 177 -11.31 -21.39 -10.76
N GLY A 178 -12.48 -20.78 -10.63
CA GLY A 178 -13.06 -20.37 -9.34
C GLY A 178 -12.50 -19.08 -8.72
N VAL A 179 -11.37 -18.56 -9.20
CA VAL A 179 -10.76 -17.31 -8.71
C VAL A 179 -11.15 -16.13 -9.60
N ARG A 180 -11.20 -16.35 -10.93
CA ARG A 180 -11.61 -15.33 -11.89
C ARG A 180 -13.07 -14.93 -11.69
N GLY A 181 -13.33 -13.62 -11.60
CA GLY A 181 -14.65 -13.05 -11.39
C GLY A 181 -15.21 -13.26 -9.97
N ALA A 182 -14.50 -13.96 -9.09
CA ALA A 182 -14.92 -14.13 -7.72
C ALA A 182 -14.88 -12.80 -6.95
N SER A 183 -15.90 -12.56 -6.13
CA SER A 183 -15.91 -11.40 -5.24
C SER A 183 -15.02 -11.66 -4.02
N VAL A 184 -14.36 -10.61 -3.52
CA VAL A 184 -13.56 -10.71 -2.28
C VAL A 184 -14.44 -11.13 -1.10
N ARG A 185 -15.72 -10.72 -1.09
CA ARG A 185 -16.71 -11.18 -0.12
C ARG A 185 -16.85 -12.70 -0.11
N ARG A 186 -16.88 -13.36 -1.29
CA ARG A 186 -16.93 -14.83 -1.38
C ARG A 186 -15.63 -15.46 -0.90
N LEU A 187 -14.48 -14.89 -1.28
CA LEU A 187 -13.17 -15.36 -0.82
C LEU A 187 -13.06 -15.40 0.71
N VAL A 188 -13.51 -14.33 1.38
CA VAL A 188 -13.31 -14.20 2.83
C VAL A 188 -14.51 -14.67 3.66
N ALA A 189 -15.53 -15.25 3.03
CA ALA A 189 -16.79 -15.61 3.69
C ALA A 189 -16.63 -16.61 4.86
N THR A 190 -15.59 -17.43 4.82
CA THR A 190 -15.31 -18.45 5.85
C THR A 190 -14.22 -18.01 6.84
N LEU A 191 -13.64 -16.83 6.64
CA LEU A 191 -12.58 -16.30 7.50
C LEU A 191 -13.19 -15.61 8.72
N ARG A 192 -12.62 -15.86 9.90
CA ARG A 192 -12.94 -15.08 11.11
C ARG A 192 -12.15 -13.79 11.07
N LEU A 193 -12.80 -12.67 10.76
CA LEU A 193 -12.15 -11.37 10.65
C LEU A 193 -12.48 -10.47 11.84
N ALA A 194 -11.46 -9.86 12.44
CA ALA A 194 -11.64 -8.74 13.35
C ALA A 194 -12.03 -7.48 12.57
N ASP A 195 -13.00 -6.74 13.09
CA ASP A 195 -13.41 -5.46 12.53
C ASP A 195 -12.60 -4.33 13.20
N VAL A 196 -11.93 -3.52 12.39
CA VAL A 196 -11.21 -2.31 12.82
C VAL A 196 -12.06 -1.11 12.42
N PRO A 197 -12.55 -0.29 13.37
CA PRO A 197 -13.41 0.85 13.04
C PRO A 197 -12.61 1.96 12.35
N ASP A 198 -13.30 2.78 11.57
CA ASP A 198 -12.72 3.90 10.82
C ASP A 198 -13.09 5.30 11.38
N PRO A 199 -12.63 5.68 12.59
CA PRO A 199 -12.90 7.02 13.11
C PRO A 199 -12.20 8.12 12.30
N GLY A 200 -11.24 7.74 11.44
CA GLY A 200 -10.41 8.64 10.66
C GLY A 200 -10.85 8.84 9.23
N GLY A 201 -11.87 8.14 8.72
CA GLY A 201 -12.27 8.21 7.31
C GLY A 201 -11.21 7.65 6.34
N ALA A 202 -10.44 6.64 6.77
CA ALA A 202 -9.47 5.92 5.97
C ALA A 202 -10.10 5.11 4.82
N ALA A 203 -11.38 4.73 4.94
CA ALA A 203 -12.14 3.99 3.94
C ALA A 203 -12.54 4.83 2.73
N ALA A 204 -12.40 6.16 2.81
CA ALA A 204 -12.82 7.05 1.74
C ALA A 204 -12.06 6.75 0.43
N ASP A 205 -12.82 6.31 -0.58
CA ASP A 205 -12.29 5.96 -1.90
C ASP A 205 -12.27 7.15 -2.89
N ALA A 206 -11.40 7.03 -3.89
CA ALA A 206 -11.23 7.97 -4.99
C ALA A 206 -11.90 7.44 -6.28
N ASP A 207 -13.17 7.02 -6.20
CA ASP A 207 -13.90 6.49 -7.35
C ASP A 207 -14.50 7.54 -8.28
N THR A 208 -14.70 8.77 -7.79
CA THR A 208 -15.41 9.83 -8.51
C THR A 208 -14.64 11.14 -8.42
N TRP A 209 -14.77 12.01 -9.43
CA TRP A 209 -14.15 13.33 -9.38
C TRP A 209 -14.54 14.15 -8.13
N PRO A 210 -15.82 14.19 -7.69
CA PRO A 210 -16.15 14.83 -6.43
C PRO A 210 -15.43 14.24 -5.20
N ALA A 211 -15.26 12.92 -5.14
CA ALA A 211 -14.52 12.28 -4.05
C ALA A 211 -13.03 12.61 -4.11
N ILE A 212 -12.43 12.59 -5.30
CA ILE A 212 -11.03 13.00 -5.55
C ILE A 212 -10.79 14.44 -5.07
N HIS A 213 -11.65 15.39 -5.44
CA HIS A 213 -11.50 16.79 -5.02
C HIS A 213 -11.64 16.97 -3.51
N ARG A 214 -12.52 16.20 -2.86
CA ARG A 214 -12.66 16.20 -1.40
C ARG A 214 -11.38 15.68 -0.74
N LEU A 215 -10.90 14.51 -1.18
CA LEU A 215 -9.68 13.88 -0.67
C LEU A 215 -8.45 14.77 -0.89
N ASP A 216 -8.37 15.46 -2.03
CA ASP A 216 -7.30 16.40 -2.34
C ASP A 216 -7.25 17.56 -1.33
N ALA A 217 -8.40 18.19 -1.07
CA ALA A 217 -8.50 19.27 -0.08
C ALA A 217 -8.15 18.79 1.35
N GLU A 218 -8.69 17.63 1.76
CA GLU A 218 -8.43 17.05 3.08
C GLU A 218 -6.94 16.72 3.26
N LEU A 219 -6.33 16.00 2.32
CA LEU A 219 -4.93 15.57 2.42
C LEU A 219 -3.93 16.72 2.24
N ALA A 220 -4.25 17.71 1.40
CA ALA A 220 -3.43 18.90 1.26
C ALA A 220 -3.44 19.76 2.55
N SER A 221 -4.56 19.81 3.26
CA SER A 221 -4.68 20.52 4.53
C SER A 221 -3.97 19.82 5.70
N ALA A 222 -3.82 18.49 5.62
CA ALA A 222 -3.12 17.69 6.62
C ALA A 222 -1.60 17.67 6.43
N ALA A 223 -1.09 18.12 5.28
CA ALA A 223 0.34 18.22 5.04
C ALA A 223 0.94 19.35 5.90
N PRO A 224 2.02 19.11 6.68
CA PRO A 224 2.66 20.17 7.44
C PRO A 224 3.12 21.29 6.49
N ASP A 225 2.82 22.54 6.87
CA ASP A 225 3.07 23.75 6.07
C ASP A 225 4.55 23.80 5.65
N ARG A 226 4.85 23.45 4.40
CA ARG A 226 6.17 23.62 3.77
C ARG A 226 6.42 25.09 3.40
N ARG A 227 6.05 26.02 4.28
CA ARG A 227 6.30 27.47 4.19
C ARG A 227 6.96 27.94 5.48
N GLY A 228 8.13 27.39 5.75
CA GLY A 228 8.96 27.76 6.87
C GLY A 228 10.45 27.74 6.53
N GLU A 229 10.83 28.02 5.28
CA GLU A 229 12.21 28.36 4.96
C GLU A 229 12.34 29.88 4.87
N THR A 230 12.91 30.40 5.95
CA THR A 230 13.24 31.78 6.24
C THR A 230 13.97 32.42 5.06
N ARG A 231 13.41 33.51 4.52
CA ARG A 231 14.20 34.55 3.84
C ARG A 231 15.20 35.09 4.86
N THR A 232 16.43 34.61 4.84
CA THR A 232 17.54 35.32 5.44
C THR A 232 17.79 36.54 4.57
N THR A 233 17.21 37.67 4.95
CA THR A 233 17.64 38.99 4.51
C THR A 233 19.10 39.16 4.91
N GLU A 234 19.96 39.14 3.90
CA GLU A 234 21.35 39.57 3.97
C GLU A 234 21.35 41.09 4.26
N ARG A 235 21.49 41.45 5.54
CA ARG A 235 21.93 42.80 5.93
C ARG A 235 23.45 42.80 5.89
N ALA A 236 23.99 43.45 4.87
CA ALA A 236 25.36 43.93 4.88
C ALA A 236 25.51 44.96 6.02
N ASP A 237 26.43 44.73 6.94
CA ASP A 237 27.02 45.80 7.75
C ASP A 237 28.43 45.41 8.24
N ALA A 238 29.38 46.19 7.72
CA ALA A 238 30.55 46.78 8.38
C ALA A 238 31.59 45.92 9.13
N HIS A 239 32.78 45.90 8.53
CA HIS A 239 34.10 45.83 9.17
C HIS A 239 34.22 46.85 10.32
N PRO A 240 34.96 46.57 11.41
CA PRO A 240 36.37 47.00 11.43
C PRO A 240 37.37 46.19 12.27
N GLU A 241 38.63 46.37 11.89
CA GLU A 241 39.86 46.53 12.69
C GLU A 241 40.49 45.34 13.45
N GLY A 242 41.67 44.96 12.95
CA GLY A 242 42.67 44.18 13.66
C GLY A 242 43.61 45.05 14.49
N GLY A 243 44.26 44.42 15.47
CA GLY A 243 45.30 45.04 16.29
C GLY A 243 45.62 44.21 17.52
N THR A 244 46.34 43.11 17.35
CA THR A 244 46.84 42.27 18.46
C THR A 244 48.17 42.81 18.95
N ILE A 245 48.25 43.22 20.22
CA ILE A 245 49.51 43.38 20.97
C ILE A 245 49.36 42.62 22.29
N ARG A 246 50.26 41.66 22.55
CA ARG A 246 50.70 41.31 23.91
C ARG A 246 51.99 40.45 23.87
N GLU A 247 53.10 41.08 24.23
CA GLU A 247 54.23 40.46 24.96
C GLU A 247 53.74 40.13 26.41
N ALA A 248 54.34 39.31 27.27
CA ALA A 248 55.70 38.78 27.37
C ALA A 248 55.76 37.58 28.35
N HIS A 249 56.90 36.86 28.31
CA HIS A 249 57.56 36.05 29.36
C HIS A 249 56.88 34.74 29.83
N SER A 250 57.55 33.58 29.88
CA SER A 250 58.81 33.34 30.60
C SER A 250 59.49 32.02 30.17
N GLU A 251 60.83 32.05 30.14
CA GLU A 251 61.81 30.94 30.07
C GLU A 251 61.67 29.91 31.23
N PRO A 252 62.32 28.71 31.24
CA PRO A 252 63.78 28.55 31.10
C PRO A 252 64.38 27.25 30.47
N ARG A 253 65.62 27.42 29.97
CA ARG A 253 66.87 26.60 30.03
C ARG A 253 66.84 25.06 29.93
N GLU A 254 67.66 24.50 29.03
CA GLU A 254 68.99 23.85 29.25
C GLU A 254 69.43 23.06 27.98
N ARG A 255 70.52 23.44 27.31
CA ARG A 255 71.87 22.80 27.28
C ARG A 255 71.92 21.31 26.90
N HIS A 256 72.49 20.99 25.73
CA HIS A 256 73.62 20.07 25.59
C HIS A 256 74.37 20.29 24.26
N GLU A 257 75.66 19.99 24.32
CA GLU A 257 76.75 20.22 23.36
C GLU A 257 76.60 19.52 22.01
#